data_AF-D9PZ94-F1
#
_entry.id   AF-D9PZ94-F1
#
_cell.length_a   1.000
_cell.length_b   1.000
_cell.length_c   1.000
_cell.angle_alpha   90.00
_cell.angle_beta   90.00
_cell.angle_gamma   90.00
#
_symmetry.space_group_name_H-M   'P 1'
#
loop_
_entity.id
_entity.type
_entity.pdbx_description
1 polymer ?
#
loop_
_entity_poly.entity_id
_entity_poly.type
_entity_poly.pdbx_seq_one_letter_code
_entity_poly.pdbx_strand_id
1 'polypeptide(L)'
;MSIRRSLELLYLDLWDALRPPGFDIMLLVVAAMGGALSVLQPISSPVAALGPGFTFSPESLALFVTTIYIAIRASSDLVNIVQGGIMQVYMSYPISRRAVAAVLYITRSLLPAAMLLGVPAIVTAVMLYPVVLRGPAQYAAMWASYLVQSQLYGTVFLLLASRFRSTGTAIIASISFYFGYVALSGVLYLIGLLDNIQSLVNASNSMGFYFDVYYGLTGQAVSAWQYLVVPLSYAVLLGLYFYYFERRFEPT
;
A
#
# COMPACT_ATOMS: atom_id res chain seq x y z
N MET A 1 21.44 -20.23 9.24
CA MET A 1 21.16 -18.81 9.56
C MET A 1 20.20 -18.74 10.72
N SER A 2 20.45 -17.87 11.70
CA SER A 2 19.63 -17.83 12.92
C SER A 2 18.47 -16.84 12.76
N ILE A 3 17.24 -17.36 12.74
CA ILE A 3 15.98 -16.59 12.75
C ILE A 3 15.98 -15.51 13.84
N ARG A 4 16.61 -15.81 14.99
CA ARG A 4 16.75 -14.89 16.13
C ARG A 4 17.42 -13.56 15.74
N ARG A 5 18.46 -13.59 14.91
CA ARG A 5 19.17 -12.38 14.48
C ARG A 5 18.34 -11.52 13.51
N SER A 6 17.53 -12.16 12.68
CA SER A 6 16.59 -11.44 11.80
C SER A 6 15.47 -10.79 12.60
N LEU A 7 15.01 -11.41 13.69
CA LEU A 7 14.05 -10.81 14.62
C LEU A 7 14.65 -9.65 15.43
N GLU A 8 15.92 -9.73 15.81
CA GLU A 8 16.62 -8.62 16.48
C GLU A 8 16.74 -7.40 15.55
N LEU A 9 17.11 -7.61 14.28
CA LEU A 9 17.12 -6.54 13.28
C LEU A 9 15.72 -5.97 13.07
N LEU A 10 14.71 -6.84 12.92
CA LEU A 10 13.32 -6.41 12.80
C LEU A 10 12.88 -5.55 13.98
N TYR A 11 13.23 -5.93 15.21
CA TYR A 11 12.89 -5.20 16.43
C TYR A 11 13.51 -3.80 16.45
N LEU A 12 14.79 -3.68 16.08
CA LEU A 12 15.47 -2.38 16.00
C LEU A 12 14.84 -1.46 14.95
N ASP A 13 14.55 -2.03 13.77
CA ASP A 13 13.98 -1.30 12.64
C ASP A 13 12.51 -0.92 12.91
N LEU A 14 11.77 -1.75 13.65
CA LEU A 14 10.41 -1.47 14.16
C LEU A 14 10.38 -0.25 15.09
N TRP A 15 11.35 -0.17 16.01
CA TRP A 15 11.42 0.93 16.95
C TRP A 15 11.62 2.28 16.25
N ASP A 16 12.40 2.28 15.17
CA ASP A 16 12.62 3.48 14.36
C ASP A 16 11.41 3.79 13.46
N ALA A 17 10.82 2.77 12.83
CA ALA A 17 9.65 2.93 11.96
C ALA A 17 8.43 3.51 12.71
N LEU A 18 8.24 3.10 13.97
CA LEU A 18 7.15 3.57 14.84
C LEU A 18 7.50 4.83 15.63
N ARG A 19 8.68 5.42 15.41
CA ARG A 19 9.11 6.59 16.19
C ARG A 19 8.25 7.82 15.85
N PRO A 20 7.68 8.52 16.86
CA PRO A 20 6.96 9.78 16.69
C PRO A 20 7.85 10.89 16.08
N PRO A 21 7.28 11.95 15.46
CA PRO A 21 5.86 12.33 15.45
C PRO A 21 5.11 12.14 14.12
N GLY A 22 5.81 11.89 13.00
CA GLY A 22 5.19 11.93 11.66
C GLY A 22 4.14 10.85 11.43
N PHE A 23 4.37 9.65 11.95
CA PHE A 23 3.44 8.53 11.84
C PHE A 23 2.16 8.78 12.65
N ASP A 24 2.29 9.27 13.88
CA ASP A 24 1.18 9.49 14.81
C ASP A 24 0.21 10.56 14.31
N ILE A 25 0.73 11.65 13.74
CA ILE A 25 -0.10 12.72 13.17
C ILE A 25 -0.90 12.20 12.00
N MET A 26 -0.29 11.43 11.09
CA MET A 26 -1.01 10.85 9.95
C MET A 26 -2.06 9.84 10.39
N LEU A 27 -1.75 9.01 11.39
CA LEU A 27 -2.68 8.05 11.95
C LEU A 27 -3.88 8.76 12.59
N LEU A 28 -3.65 9.85 13.32
CA LEU A 28 -4.72 10.65 13.92
C LEU A 28 -5.59 11.34 12.85
N VAL A 29 -4.98 11.92 11.81
CA VAL A 29 -5.71 12.56 10.71
C VAL A 29 -6.60 11.54 10.00
N VAL A 30 -6.05 10.39 9.64
CA VAL A 30 -6.79 9.36 8.92
C VAL A 30 -7.88 8.73 9.80
N ALA A 31 -7.63 8.55 11.10
CA ALA A 31 -8.65 8.10 12.06
C ALA A 31 -9.81 9.10 12.19
N ALA A 32 -9.52 10.39 12.34
CA ALA A 32 -10.52 11.45 12.46
C ALA A 32 -11.37 11.55 11.19
N MET A 33 -10.74 11.47 10.02
CA MET A 33 -11.45 11.47 8.73
C MET A 33 -12.29 10.20 8.55
N GLY A 34 -11.80 9.04 8.99
CA GLY A 34 -12.55 7.79 8.97
C GLY A 34 -13.84 7.87 9.78
N GLY A 35 -13.75 8.44 10.99
CA GLY A 35 -14.92 8.73 11.82
C GLY A 35 -15.88 9.72 11.16
N ALA A 36 -15.38 10.89 10.73
CA ALA A 36 -16.22 11.94 10.14
C ALA A 36 -16.97 11.46 8.88
N LEU A 37 -16.29 10.80 7.94
CA LEU A 37 -16.90 10.33 6.70
C LEU A 37 -17.92 9.20 6.94
N SER A 38 -17.66 8.34 7.93
CA SER A 38 -18.60 7.26 8.28
C SER A 38 -19.93 7.76 8.83
N VAL A 39 -19.94 8.92 9.49
CA VAL A 39 -21.15 9.52 10.07
C VAL A 39 -21.91 10.40 9.06
N LEU A 40 -21.19 11.01 8.12
CA LEU A 40 -21.78 11.95 7.16
C LEU A 40 -22.50 11.28 5.99
N GLN A 41 -22.22 10.00 5.71
CA GLN A 41 -22.77 9.29 4.55
C GLN A 41 -23.82 8.25 4.96
N PRO A 42 -24.95 8.14 4.24
CA PRO A 42 -25.97 7.14 4.52
C PRO A 42 -25.51 5.76 4.04
N ILE A 43 -24.68 5.10 4.85
CA ILE A 43 -24.09 3.80 4.54
C ILE A 43 -25.02 2.68 5.03
N SER A 44 -25.49 1.85 4.10
CA SER A 44 -26.47 0.79 4.36
C SER A 44 -25.94 -0.64 4.19
N SER A 45 -24.73 -0.81 3.65
CA SER A 45 -24.11 -2.13 3.41
C SER A 45 -22.64 -2.19 3.84
N PRO A 46 -22.11 -3.37 4.24
CA PRO A 46 -20.72 -3.54 4.64
C PRO A 46 -19.73 -3.18 3.51
N VAL A 47 -20.07 -3.53 2.28
CA VAL A 47 -19.24 -3.26 1.09
C VAL A 47 -19.18 -1.77 0.79
N ALA A 48 -20.29 -1.05 0.99
CA ALA A 48 -20.36 0.40 0.78
C ALA A 48 -19.59 1.19 1.85
N ALA A 49 -19.42 0.63 3.06
CA ALA A 49 -18.71 1.30 4.16
C ALA A 49 -17.25 1.63 3.82
N LEU A 50 -16.59 0.77 3.04
CA LEU A 50 -15.23 0.99 2.51
C LEU A 50 -15.21 1.13 0.99
N GLY A 51 -16.37 1.17 0.34
CA GLY A 51 -16.48 1.09 -1.12
C GLY A 51 -15.96 2.36 -1.81
N PRO A 52 -15.41 2.26 -3.03
CA PRO A 52 -15.00 3.42 -3.82
C PRO A 52 -16.18 4.18 -4.47
N GLY A 53 -17.43 3.68 -4.31
CA GLY A 53 -18.63 4.24 -4.94
C GLY A 53 -19.07 5.61 -4.43
N PHE A 54 -18.50 6.09 -3.32
CA PHE A 54 -18.67 7.47 -2.85
C PHE A 54 -17.41 8.27 -3.18
N THR A 55 -17.58 9.48 -3.72
CA THR A 55 -16.50 10.35 -4.24
C THR A 55 -15.34 10.56 -3.26
N PHE A 56 -15.58 10.39 -1.95
CA PHE A 56 -14.57 10.27 -0.91
C PHE A 56 -15.00 9.21 0.12
N SER A 57 -14.48 7.98 0.01
CA SER A 57 -14.64 6.95 1.04
C SER A 57 -13.51 7.06 2.08
N PRO A 58 -13.76 6.69 3.36
CA PRO A 58 -12.74 6.65 4.40
C PRO A 58 -11.44 5.97 3.95
N GLU A 59 -11.59 4.81 3.32
CA GLU A 59 -10.47 3.95 2.95
C GLU A 59 -9.74 4.42 1.70
N SER A 60 -10.45 5.03 0.73
CA SER A 60 -9.82 5.65 -0.43
C SER A 60 -8.87 6.78 -0.03
N LEU A 61 -9.27 7.57 0.97
CA LEU A 61 -8.46 8.66 1.50
C LEU A 61 -7.33 8.13 2.39
N ALA A 62 -7.61 7.12 3.22
CA ALA A 62 -6.58 6.41 3.97
C ALA A 62 -5.51 5.83 3.03
N LEU A 63 -5.91 5.23 1.90
CA LEU A 63 -4.98 4.72 0.88
C LEU A 63 -4.14 5.85 0.28
N PHE A 64 -4.74 6.99 -0.05
CA PHE A 64 -3.99 8.15 -0.54
C PHE A 64 -2.92 8.60 0.47
N VAL A 65 -3.32 8.85 1.72
CA VAL A 65 -2.38 9.28 2.79
C VAL A 65 -1.30 8.24 3.03
N THR A 66 -1.69 6.96 3.12
CA THR A 66 -0.77 5.83 3.28
C THR A 66 0.24 5.77 2.15
N THR A 67 -0.21 5.95 0.92
CA THR A 67 0.66 5.89 -0.26
C THR A 67 1.67 7.03 -0.25
N ILE A 68 1.23 8.26 0.06
CA ILE A 68 2.14 9.40 0.17
C ILE A 68 3.13 9.22 1.33
N TYR A 69 2.66 8.72 2.48
CA TYR A 69 3.52 8.43 3.63
C TYR A 69 4.62 7.43 3.28
N ILE A 70 4.26 6.31 2.66
CA ILE A 70 5.21 5.27 2.25
C ILE A 70 6.15 5.84 1.17
N ALA A 71 5.63 6.58 0.19
CA ALA A 71 6.45 7.22 -0.83
C ALA A 71 7.53 8.13 -0.24
N ILE A 72 7.19 8.91 0.79
CA ILE A 72 8.14 9.79 1.46
C ILE A 72 9.11 8.98 2.32
N ARG A 73 8.57 8.20 3.28
CA ARG A 73 9.37 7.58 4.34
C ARG A 73 10.13 6.36 3.87
N ALA A 74 9.50 5.45 3.13
CA ALA A 74 10.20 4.28 2.60
C ALA A 74 11.30 4.69 1.63
N SER A 75 11.06 5.74 0.82
CA SER A 75 12.08 6.24 -0.11
C SER A 75 13.22 6.97 0.61
N SER A 76 12.92 7.84 1.59
CA SER A 76 13.95 8.56 2.34
C SER A 76 14.83 7.61 3.14
N ASP A 77 14.21 6.71 3.89
CA ASP A 77 14.92 5.89 4.85
C ASP A 77 15.78 4.87 4.12
N LEU A 78 15.29 4.30 3.02
CA LEU A 78 16.08 3.37 2.22
C LEU A 78 17.29 4.03 1.58
N VAL A 79 17.13 5.23 1.00
CA VAL A 79 18.26 5.96 0.41
C VAL A 79 19.28 6.33 1.49
N ASN A 80 18.82 6.83 2.65
CA ASN A 80 19.68 7.18 3.77
C ASN A 80 20.45 5.97 4.32
N ILE A 81 19.84 4.79 4.37
CA ILE A 81 20.51 3.56 4.82
C ILE A 81 21.57 3.11 3.84
N VAL A 82 21.31 3.22 2.54
CA VAL A 82 22.27 2.88 1.50
C VAL A 82 23.44 3.88 1.48
N GLN A 83 23.16 5.17 1.58
CA GLN A 83 24.19 6.22 1.50
C GLN A 83 24.96 6.44 2.79
N GLY A 84 24.30 6.29 3.94
CA GLY A 84 24.91 6.42 5.26
C GLY A 84 25.75 5.21 5.67
N GLY A 85 25.94 4.22 4.78
CA GLY A 85 26.74 3.02 5.05
C GLY A 85 26.08 2.00 5.97
N ILE A 86 24.90 2.29 6.52
CA ILE A 86 24.15 1.39 7.41
C ILE A 86 23.81 0.08 6.70
N MET A 87 23.52 0.12 5.39
CA MET A 87 23.31 -1.09 4.61
C MET A 87 24.51 -2.04 4.65
N GLN A 88 25.75 -1.52 4.61
CA GLN A 88 26.96 -2.34 4.70
C GLN A 88 27.09 -3.00 6.09
N VAL A 89 26.66 -2.30 7.14
CA VAL A 89 26.57 -2.85 8.50
C VAL A 89 25.55 -3.98 8.55
N TYR A 90 24.35 -3.82 7.97
CA TYR A 90 23.37 -4.90 7.92
C TYR A 90 23.87 -6.12 7.14
N MET A 91 24.66 -5.91 6.10
CA MET A 91 25.23 -6.97 5.28
C MET A 91 26.47 -7.64 5.90
N SER A 92 27.13 -7.00 6.87
CA SER A 92 28.25 -7.60 7.62
C SER A 92 27.78 -8.51 8.76
N TYR A 93 26.52 -8.37 9.19
CA TYR A 93 25.90 -9.33 10.09
C TYR A 93 25.65 -10.67 9.36
N PRO A 94 25.74 -11.82 10.06
CA PRO A 94 25.47 -13.16 9.51
C PRO A 94 23.96 -13.41 9.32
N ILE A 95 23.31 -12.53 8.55
CA ILE A 95 21.89 -12.51 8.19
C ILE A 95 21.83 -12.61 6.64
N SER A 96 20.82 -13.32 6.09
CA SER A 96 20.67 -13.34 4.62
C SER A 96 20.22 -11.98 4.12
N ARG A 97 20.65 -11.65 2.91
CA ARG A 97 20.16 -10.49 2.16
C ARG A 97 18.64 -10.52 1.99
N ARG A 98 18.08 -11.72 1.75
CA ARG A 98 16.63 -11.94 1.73
C ARG A 98 15.97 -11.56 3.05
N ALA A 99 16.55 -11.94 4.18
CA ALA A 99 16.03 -11.55 5.49
C ALA A 99 16.14 -10.04 5.73
N VAL A 100 17.25 -9.40 5.33
CA VAL A 100 17.38 -7.93 5.41
C VAL A 100 16.30 -7.28 4.54
N ALA A 101 16.19 -7.64 3.26
CA ALA A 101 15.17 -7.11 2.36
C ALA A 101 13.74 -7.33 2.88
N ALA A 102 13.45 -8.49 3.47
CA ALA A 102 12.15 -8.77 4.09
C ALA A 102 11.89 -7.86 5.30
N VAL A 103 12.89 -7.65 6.16
CA VAL A 103 12.78 -6.70 7.27
C VAL A 103 12.50 -5.30 6.75
N LEU A 104 13.26 -4.82 5.75
CA LEU A 104 13.06 -3.48 5.22
C LEU A 104 11.68 -3.32 4.58
N TYR A 105 11.20 -4.32 3.85
CA TYR A 105 9.86 -4.35 3.28
C TYR A 105 8.77 -4.29 4.37
N ILE A 106 8.92 -5.11 5.42
CA ILE A 106 7.94 -5.16 6.52
C ILE A 106 7.88 -3.82 7.24
N THR A 107 9.03 -3.25 7.61
CA THR A 107 9.09 -2.04 8.45
C THR A 107 8.77 -0.76 7.69
N ARG A 108 9.08 -0.68 6.39
CA ARG A 108 8.91 0.55 5.59
C ARG A 108 7.66 0.57 4.71
N SER A 109 7.07 -0.60 4.41
CA SER A 109 5.88 -0.69 3.55
C SER A 109 4.72 -1.37 4.26
N LEU A 110 4.87 -2.66 4.61
CA LEU A 110 3.73 -3.48 5.03
C LEU A 110 3.11 -3.01 6.34
N LEU A 111 3.93 -2.81 7.38
CA LEU A 111 3.45 -2.44 8.70
C LEU A 111 2.83 -1.03 8.71
N PRO A 112 3.49 0.02 8.19
CA PRO A 112 2.86 1.32 8.12
C PRO A 112 1.56 1.33 7.32
N ALA A 113 1.50 0.58 6.21
CA ALA A 113 0.27 0.43 5.43
C ALA A 113 -0.85 -0.23 6.24
N ALA A 114 -0.54 -1.36 6.90
CA ALA A 114 -1.51 -2.09 7.71
C ALA A 114 -2.08 -1.22 8.84
N MET A 115 -1.26 -0.35 9.43
CA MET A 115 -1.72 0.55 10.50
C MET A 115 -2.51 1.75 9.96
N LEU A 116 -2.00 2.44 8.93
CA LEU A 116 -2.65 3.63 8.37
C LEU A 116 -3.96 3.32 7.64
N LEU A 117 -4.12 2.08 7.14
CA LEU A 117 -5.38 1.56 6.60
C LEU A 117 -6.23 0.87 7.68
N GLY A 118 -5.59 0.16 8.61
CA GLY A 118 -6.31 -0.59 9.66
C GLY A 118 -7.03 0.31 10.65
N VAL A 119 -6.42 1.40 11.10
CA VAL A 119 -7.03 2.31 12.07
C VAL A 119 -8.32 2.96 11.56
N PRO A 120 -8.36 3.62 10.38
CA PRO A 120 -9.61 4.18 9.87
C PRO A 120 -10.67 3.11 9.63
N ALA A 121 -10.29 1.93 9.11
CA ALA A 121 -11.21 0.82 8.98
C ALA A 121 -11.79 0.40 10.34
N ILE A 122 -10.97 0.25 11.38
CA ILE A 122 -11.47 -0.07 12.73
C ILE A 122 -12.42 1.03 13.24
N VAL A 123 -12.07 2.31 13.06
CA VAL A 123 -12.93 3.43 13.47
C VAL A 123 -14.27 3.39 12.72
N THR A 124 -14.24 3.22 11.40
CA THR A 124 -15.45 3.09 10.58
C THR A 124 -16.27 1.87 11.00
N ALA A 125 -15.64 0.74 11.33
CA ALA A 125 -16.33 -0.46 11.79
C ALA A 125 -17.00 -0.27 13.15
N VAL A 126 -16.40 0.49 14.06
CA VAL A 126 -17.02 0.84 15.36
C VAL A 126 -18.20 1.78 15.13
N MET A 127 -18.05 2.81 14.32
CA MET A 127 -19.12 3.79 14.04
C MET A 127 -20.30 3.18 13.29
N LEU A 128 -20.02 2.23 12.39
CA LEU A 128 -21.03 1.54 11.58
C LEU A 128 -21.24 0.09 12.02
N TYR A 129 -21.04 -0.21 13.31
CA TYR A 129 -21.11 -1.56 13.86
C TYR A 129 -22.35 -2.36 13.41
N PRO A 130 -23.59 -1.81 13.44
CA PRO A 130 -24.77 -2.55 13.00
C PRO A 130 -24.75 -2.92 11.50
N VAL A 131 -24.06 -2.13 10.68
CA VAL A 131 -23.93 -2.36 9.23
C VAL A 131 -22.85 -3.41 8.99
N VAL A 132 -21.68 -3.27 9.60
CA VAL A 132 -20.54 -4.19 9.42
C VAL A 132 -20.89 -5.61 9.88
N LEU A 133 -21.66 -5.75 10.96
CA LEU A 133 -22.12 -7.06 11.45
C LEU A 133 -22.94 -7.86 10.43
N ARG A 134 -23.58 -7.20 9.46
CA ARG A 134 -24.36 -7.89 8.42
C ARG A 134 -23.48 -8.66 7.43
N GLY A 135 -22.18 -8.33 7.36
CA GLY A 135 -21.24 -8.96 6.44
C GLY A 135 -19.78 -8.66 6.80
N PRO A 136 -19.26 -9.17 7.92
CA PRO A 136 -17.89 -8.88 8.36
C PRO A 136 -16.84 -9.40 7.37
N ALA A 137 -17.11 -10.52 6.70
CA ALA A 137 -16.22 -11.06 5.67
C ALA A 137 -16.12 -10.13 4.45
N GLN A 138 -17.23 -9.51 4.04
CA GLN A 138 -17.25 -8.57 2.92
C GLN A 138 -16.49 -7.28 3.27
N TYR A 139 -16.68 -6.80 4.50
CA TYR A 139 -15.94 -5.67 5.04
C TYR A 139 -14.43 -5.94 5.08
N ALA A 140 -14.03 -7.10 5.62
CA ALA A 140 -12.63 -7.51 5.68
C ALA A 140 -12.02 -7.71 4.28
N ALA A 141 -12.78 -8.25 3.32
CA ALA A 141 -12.34 -8.39 1.94
C ALA A 141 -12.09 -7.03 1.27
N MET A 142 -12.96 -6.05 1.52
CA MET A 142 -12.75 -4.68 1.06
C MET A 142 -11.48 -4.09 1.66
N TRP A 143 -11.31 -4.11 2.99
CA TRP A 143 -10.08 -3.64 3.64
C TRP A 143 -8.82 -4.33 3.08
N ALA A 144 -8.86 -5.66 2.93
CA ALA A 144 -7.74 -6.42 2.38
C ALA A 144 -7.41 -6.00 0.95
N SER A 145 -8.40 -5.60 0.15
CA SER A 145 -8.16 -5.11 -1.21
C SER A 145 -7.36 -3.80 -1.24
N TYR A 146 -7.64 -2.88 -0.31
CA TYR A 146 -6.86 -1.65 -0.12
C TYR A 146 -5.45 -1.95 0.38
N LEU A 147 -5.31 -2.92 1.30
CA LEU A 147 -4.00 -3.36 1.76
C LEU A 147 -3.16 -3.94 0.62
N VAL A 148 -3.73 -4.83 -0.21
CA VAL A 148 -3.04 -5.40 -1.38
C VAL A 148 -2.64 -4.30 -2.37
N GLN A 149 -3.54 -3.34 -2.66
CA GLN A 149 -3.23 -2.20 -3.52
C GLN A 149 -2.05 -1.38 -2.96
N SER A 150 -2.03 -1.13 -1.65
CA SER A 150 -0.94 -0.38 -1.01
C SER A 150 0.41 -1.09 -1.11
N GLN A 151 0.42 -2.44 -1.10
CA GLN A 151 1.66 -3.21 -1.23
C GLN A 151 2.24 -3.17 -2.65
N LEU A 152 1.39 -3.05 -3.68
CA LEU A 152 1.84 -2.76 -5.03
C LEU A 152 2.66 -1.46 -5.06
N TYR A 153 2.08 -0.36 -4.56
CA TYR A 153 2.73 0.95 -4.53
C TYR A 153 4.01 0.93 -3.69
N GLY A 154 3.95 0.41 -2.47
CA GLY A 154 5.10 0.35 -1.57
C GLY A 154 6.27 -0.44 -2.15
N THR A 155 6.00 -1.55 -2.86
CA THR A 155 7.05 -2.33 -3.53
C THR A 155 7.70 -1.55 -4.67
N VAL A 156 6.92 -0.81 -5.46
CA VAL A 156 7.46 0.08 -6.51
C VAL A 156 8.34 1.16 -5.89
N PHE A 157 7.91 1.79 -4.79
CA PHE A 157 8.68 2.85 -4.13
C PHE A 157 10.00 2.33 -3.58
N LEU A 158 10.00 1.14 -2.96
CA LEU A 158 11.24 0.50 -2.49
C LEU A 158 12.19 0.19 -3.66
N LEU A 159 11.67 -0.30 -4.79
CA LEU A 159 12.47 -0.54 -6.00
C LEU A 159 13.06 0.76 -6.55
N LEU A 160 12.27 1.83 -6.68
CA LEU A 160 12.72 3.14 -7.13
C LEU A 160 13.79 3.71 -6.19
N ALA A 161 13.51 3.74 -4.89
CA ALA A 161 14.43 4.23 -3.87
C ALA A 161 15.75 3.46 -3.84
N SER A 162 15.71 2.15 -4.11
CA SER A 162 16.91 1.32 -4.21
C SER A 162 17.82 1.69 -5.39
N ARG A 163 17.33 2.44 -6.38
CA ARG A 163 18.08 2.87 -7.58
C ARG A 163 18.65 4.28 -7.45
N PHE A 164 17.95 5.16 -6.75
CA PHE A 164 18.35 6.56 -6.62
C PHE A 164 19.45 6.76 -5.57
N ARG A 165 20.21 7.85 -5.75
CA ARG A 165 21.29 8.30 -4.84
C ARG A 165 20.93 9.61 -4.14
N SER A 166 19.66 10.00 -4.13
CA SER A 166 19.23 11.20 -3.43
C SER A 166 17.81 10.99 -2.95
N THR A 167 17.60 11.26 -1.67
CA THR A 167 16.31 11.15 -1.00
C THR A 167 15.25 11.97 -1.73
N GLY A 168 15.56 13.21 -2.12
CA GLY A 168 14.63 14.06 -2.87
C GLY A 168 14.22 13.45 -4.21
N THR A 169 15.17 12.91 -4.97
CA THR A 169 14.87 12.28 -6.28
C THR A 169 14.03 11.01 -6.14
N ALA A 170 14.29 10.20 -5.11
CA ALA A 170 13.53 8.99 -4.85
C ALA A 170 12.08 9.29 -4.46
N ILE A 171 11.88 10.29 -3.59
CA ILE A 171 10.54 10.74 -3.17
C ILE A 171 9.76 11.26 -4.38
N ILE A 172 10.35 12.15 -5.17
CA ILE A 172 9.69 12.73 -6.36
C ILE A 172 9.33 11.61 -7.34
N ALA A 173 10.25 10.69 -7.64
CA ALA A 173 9.98 9.58 -8.54
C ALA A 173 8.83 8.68 -8.06
N SER A 174 8.79 8.35 -6.76
CA SER A 174 7.73 7.57 -6.14
C SER A 174 6.37 8.29 -6.22
N ILE A 175 6.32 9.58 -5.87
CA ILE A 175 5.10 10.38 -5.95
C ILE A 175 4.63 10.54 -7.41
N SER A 176 5.55 10.82 -8.33
CA SER A 176 5.26 10.92 -9.76
C SER A 176 4.75 9.60 -10.34
N PHE A 177 5.29 8.45 -9.90
CA PHE A 177 4.76 7.15 -10.28
C PHE A 177 3.32 6.99 -9.82
N TYR A 178 3.01 7.32 -8.55
CA TYR A 178 1.65 7.20 -8.03
C TYR A 178 0.66 8.07 -8.82
N PHE A 179 0.96 9.36 -9.00
CA PHE A 179 0.08 10.24 -9.78
C PHE A 179 0.01 9.84 -11.25
N GLY A 180 1.10 9.37 -11.85
CA GLY A 180 1.11 8.83 -13.21
C GLY A 180 0.24 7.58 -13.35
N TYR A 181 0.25 6.69 -12.35
CA TYR A 181 -0.58 5.50 -12.30
C TYR A 181 -2.07 5.85 -12.21
N VAL A 182 -2.43 6.77 -11.32
CA VAL A 182 -3.80 7.27 -11.16
C VAL A 182 -4.27 8.02 -12.42
N ALA A 183 -3.42 8.88 -12.99
CA ALA A 183 -3.74 9.62 -14.20
C ALA A 183 -3.94 8.70 -15.39
N LEU A 184 -3.11 7.65 -15.54
CA LEU A 184 -3.25 6.66 -16.60
C LEU A 184 -4.59 5.91 -16.47
N SER A 185 -4.95 5.47 -15.26
CA SER A 185 -6.27 4.89 -15.00
C SER A 185 -7.39 5.86 -15.40
N GLY A 186 -7.34 7.12 -14.94
CA GLY A 186 -8.33 8.13 -15.30
C GLY A 186 -8.45 8.38 -16.81
N VAL A 187 -7.33 8.45 -17.53
CA VAL A 187 -7.31 8.61 -18.99
C VAL A 187 -7.94 7.40 -19.69
N LEU A 188 -7.56 6.17 -19.29
CA LEU A 188 -8.15 4.94 -19.84
C LEU A 188 -9.66 4.88 -19.60
N TYR A 189 -10.11 5.27 -18.41
CA TYR A 189 -11.54 5.34 -18.07
C TYR A 189 -12.28 6.36 -18.94
N LEU A 190 -11.73 7.58 -19.09
CA LEU A 190 -12.34 8.65 -19.88
C LEU A 190 -12.44 8.29 -21.36
N ILE A 191 -11.36 7.78 -21.95
CA ILE A 191 -11.37 7.32 -23.36
C ILE A 191 -12.37 6.16 -23.52
N GLY A 192 -12.33 5.18 -22.61
CA GLY A 192 -13.25 4.05 -22.63
C GLY A 192 -14.72 4.46 -22.56
N LEU A 193 -15.06 5.48 -21.76
CA LEU A 193 -16.42 6.02 -21.69
C LEU A 193 -16.80 6.82 -22.93
N LEU A 194 -15.94 7.72 -23.39
CA LEU A 194 -16.23 8.60 -24.53
C LEU A 194 -16.40 7.82 -25.83
N ASP A 195 -15.57 6.78 -26.04
CA ASP A 195 -15.58 5.96 -27.23
C ASP A 195 -16.41 4.67 -27.07
N ASN A 196 -17.07 4.49 -25.91
CA ASN A 196 -17.86 3.31 -25.55
C ASN A 196 -17.08 1.98 -25.67
N ILE A 197 -15.79 2.00 -25.30
CA ILE A 197 -14.89 0.84 -25.32
C ILE A 197 -14.82 0.25 -23.90
N GLN A 198 -15.69 -0.73 -23.62
CA GLN A 198 -15.78 -1.38 -22.30
C GLN A 198 -14.45 -2.01 -21.84
N SER A 199 -13.63 -2.51 -22.75
CA SER A 199 -12.32 -3.08 -22.41
C SER A 199 -11.37 -2.07 -21.76
N LEU A 200 -11.43 -0.79 -22.16
CA LEU A 200 -10.61 0.27 -21.56
C LEU A 200 -11.12 0.67 -20.17
N VAL A 201 -12.44 0.70 -19.99
CA VAL A 201 -13.08 0.91 -18.68
C VAL A 201 -12.68 -0.21 -17.72
N ASN A 202 -12.77 -1.46 -18.17
CA ASN A 202 -12.38 -2.63 -17.38
C ASN A 202 -10.88 -2.62 -17.05
N ALA A 203 -10.03 -2.24 -18.01
CA ALA A 203 -8.59 -2.11 -17.78
C ALA A 203 -8.29 -1.03 -16.73
N SER A 204 -8.95 0.14 -16.81
CA SER A 204 -8.83 1.18 -15.80
C SER A 204 -9.26 0.69 -14.41
N ASN A 205 -10.43 0.05 -14.30
CA ASN A 205 -10.93 -0.43 -13.01
C ASN A 205 -9.98 -1.46 -12.40
N SER A 206 -9.39 -2.34 -13.22
CA SER A 206 -8.42 -3.34 -12.76
C SER A 206 -7.09 -2.77 -12.26
N MET A 207 -6.82 -1.48 -12.50
CA MET A 207 -5.68 -0.79 -11.89
C MET A 207 -5.92 -0.47 -10.40
N GLY A 208 -7.18 -0.38 -9.96
CA GLY A 208 -7.54 -0.28 -8.55
C GLY A 208 -8.20 -1.57 -8.09
N PHE A 209 -7.44 -2.47 -7.46
CA PHE A 209 -7.94 -3.79 -7.03
C PHE A 209 -9.21 -3.71 -6.16
N TYR A 210 -9.33 -2.64 -5.37
CA TYR A 210 -10.50 -2.35 -4.55
C TYR A 210 -11.78 -2.08 -5.37
N PHE A 211 -11.68 -1.62 -6.63
CA PHE A 211 -12.83 -1.54 -7.54
C PHE A 211 -13.31 -2.93 -7.97
N ASP A 212 -12.40 -3.82 -8.39
CA ASP A 212 -12.77 -5.17 -8.82
C ASP A 212 -13.42 -5.97 -7.69
N VAL A 213 -12.88 -5.84 -6.47
CA VAL A 213 -13.45 -6.46 -5.26
C VAL A 213 -14.81 -5.85 -4.94
N TYR A 214 -14.95 -4.53 -5.00
CA TYR A 214 -16.24 -3.86 -4.80
C TYR A 214 -17.31 -4.33 -5.80
N TYR A 215 -16.98 -4.35 -7.09
CA TYR A 215 -17.90 -4.77 -8.15
C TYR A 215 -18.25 -6.26 -8.04
N GLY A 216 -17.28 -7.12 -7.68
CA GLY A 216 -17.53 -8.53 -7.41
C GLY A 216 -18.48 -8.75 -6.23
N LEU A 217 -18.25 -8.06 -5.12
CA LEU A 217 -19.05 -8.19 -3.90
C LEU A 217 -20.46 -7.58 -4.05
N THR A 218 -20.64 -6.62 -4.97
CA THR A 218 -21.94 -6.03 -5.29
C THR A 218 -22.70 -6.78 -6.40
N GLY A 219 -22.13 -7.87 -6.93
CA GLY A 219 -22.78 -8.74 -7.92
C GLY A 219 -22.68 -8.25 -9.36
N GLN A 220 -21.79 -7.31 -9.66
CA GLN A 220 -21.50 -6.91 -11.04
C GLN A 220 -20.61 -7.95 -11.72
N ALA A 221 -20.79 -8.12 -13.03
CA ALA A 221 -20.01 -9.08 -13.81
C ALA A 221 -18.57 -8.58 -14.01
N VAL A 222 -17.66 -9.07 -13.18
CA VAL A 222 -16.21 -8.80 -13.27
C VAL A 222 -15.51 -10.01 -13.89
N SER A 223 -14.66 -9.77 -14.88
CA SER A 223 -13.90 -10.86 -15.50
C SER A 223 -12.79 -11.36 -14.57
N ALA A 224 -12.53 -12.67 -14.56
CA ALA A 224 -11.53 -13.29 -13.68
C ALA A 224 -10.12 -12.68 -13.79
N TRP A 225 -9.74 -12.20 -14.98
CA TRP A 225 -8.42 -11.58 -15.19
C TRP A 225 -8.25 -10.25 -14.44
N GLN A 226 -9.33 -9.51 -14.18
CA GLN A 226 -9.29 -8.20 -13.51
C GLN A 226 -8.74 -8.37 -12.08
N TYR A 227 -9.27 -9.37 -11.34
CA TYR A 227 -8.79 -9.75 -10.01
C TYR A 227 -7.32 -10.14 -9.93
N LEU A 228 -6.69 -10.49 -11.05
CA LEU A 228 -5.32 -10.98 -11.08
C LEU A 228 -4.30 -9.86 -11.38
N VAL A 229 -4.71 -8.74 -11.97
CA VAL A 229 -3.80 -7.69 -12.43
C VAL A 229 -2.91 -7.15 -11.31
N VAL A 230 -3.52 -6.65 -10.24
CA VAL A 230 -2.79 -6.07 -9.10
C VAL A 230 -2.06 -7.14 -8.27
N PRO A 231 -2.68 -8.26 -7.85
CA PRO A 231 -1.98 -9.27 -7.08
C PRO A 231 -0.77 -9.89 -7.81
N LEU A 232 -0.90 -10.17 -9.11
CA LEU A 232 0.22 -10.72 -9.90
C LEU A 232 1.32 -9.69 -10.12
N SER A 233 0.97 -8.45 -10.46
CA SER A 233 1.99 -7.39 -10.63
C SER A 233 2.73 -7.13 -9.32
N TYR A 234 2.03 -7.11 -8.19
CA TYR A 234 2.65 -7.05 -6.86
C TYR A 234 3.60 -8.24 -6.63
N ALA A 235 3.17 -9.47 -6.87
CA ALA A 235 4.02 -10.66 -6.68
C ALA A 235 5.29 -10.62 -7.55
N VAL A 236 5.17 -10.20 -8.81
CA VAL A 236 6.30 -10.04 -9.73
C VAL A 236 7.26 -8.95 -9.24
N LEU A 237 6.74 -7.79 -8.85
CA LEU A 237 7.56 -6.67 -8.34
C LEU A 237 8.26 -7.04 -7.03
N LEU A 238 7.59 -7.79 -6.15
CA LEU A 238 8.19 -8.27 -4.91
C LEU A 238 9.32 -9.25 -5.19
N GLY A 239 9.13 -10.17 -6.14
CA GLY A 239 10.19 -11.07 -6.61
C GLY A 239 11.39 -10.32 -7.18
N LEU A 240 11.15 -9.27 -7.98
CA LEU A 240 12.20 -8.41 -8.52
C LEU A 240 12.95 -7.64 -7.42
N TYR A 241 12.23 -7.18 -6.39
CA TYR A 241 12.82 -6.51 -5.23
C TYR A 241 13.80 -7.43 -4.48
N PHE A 242 13.39 -8.65 -4.17
CA PHE A 242 14.27 -9.62 -3.52
C PHE A 242 15.47 -9.97 -4.40
N TYR A 243 15.26 -10.24 -5.67
CA TYR A 243 16.32 -10.57 -6.63
C TYR A 243 17.35 -9.43 -6.77
N TYR A 244 16.89 -8.18 -6.79
CA TYR A 244 17.77 -7.02 -6.85
C TYR A 244 18.67 -6.91 -5.61
N PHE A 245 18.10 -7.14 -4.42
CA PHE A 245 18.85 -7.13 -3.16
C PHE A 245 19.88 -8.27 -3.09
N GLU A 246 19.57 -9.44 -3.64
CA GLU A 246 20.53 -10.54 -3.69
C GLU A 246 21.74 -10.20 -4.56
N ARG A 247 21.54 -9.58 -5.72
CA ARG A 247 22.62 -9.32 -6.69
C ARG A 247 23.48 -8.10 -6.37
N ARG A 248 22.89 -6.99 -5.92
CA ARG A 248 23.62 -5.71 -5.86
C ARG A 248 24.56 -5.58 -4.66
N PHE A 249 24.27 -6.27 -3.57
CA PHE A 249 25.04 -6.15 -2.33
C PHE A 249 25.97 -7.35 -2.15
N GLU A 250 26.89 -7.60 -3.10
CA GLU A 250 27.91 -8.67 -2.98
C GLU A 250 28.81 -8.49 -1.73
N PRO A 251 29.33 -9.58 -1.13
CA PRO A 251 30.26 -9.48 -0.01
C PRO A 251 31.63 -9.09 -0.58
N THR A 252 32.14 -7.93 -0.19
CA THR A 252 33.58 -7.64 -0.30
C THR A 252 34.33 -8.30 0.84
#